data_AF-A0A924E4U0-F1
#
_entry.id   AF-A0A924E4U0-F1
#
_cell.length_a   1.000
_cell.length_b   1.000
_cell.length_c   1.000
_cell.angle_alpha   90.00
_cell.angle_beta   90.00
_cell.angle_gamma   90.00
#
_symmetry.space_group_name_H-M   'P 1'
#
loop_
_entity.id
_entity.type
_entity.pdbx_description
1 polymer ?
#
loop_
_entity_poly.entity_id
_entity_poly.type
_entity_poly.pdbx_seq_one_letter_code
_entity_poly.pdbx_strand_id
1 'polypeptide(L)'
;MAITPLYTTAAYKYEWWKKARTEAWSGGAATVYAKLHAAKHRRNIPTMAGLIFVASITIVTLSANLNRNQTWLPLAGLVAAGAIGLVDDIMNVRGINAKIAGMKSSVKFALYSIVAVAGGFWFYDKLGVTSIHLPGIDNLHIGIFIIPLFWLVVTATANAVNISDGLDGLAGGLLVSSFTVYALICTIQSKYALAAFCLTVVGALLSYTWFNIFPARFFMGDIGSFAIGTALGIIAMQTNTIYVLPIIGAVYVMETGSVIINRLSRKFRHGKKVFLSSPIHHHFEAIGWPETKVTMRFWILGQVAGVLGLIVYLLGTGV
;
A
#
# COMPACT_ATOMS: atom_id res chain seq x y z
N MET A 1 9.11 6.66 16.33
CA MET A 1 8.84 7.81 17.23
C MET A 1 10.05 8.76 17.36
N ALA A 2 11.25 8.29 17.70
CA ALA A 2 12.42 9.17 17.91
C ALA A 2 12.83 10.01 16.68
N ILE A 3 12.67 9.47 15.46
CA ILE A 3 13.02 10.17 14.21
C ILE A 3 11.93 11.18 13.80
N THR A 4 10.72 11.04 14.33
CA THR A 4 9.55 11.83 13.90
C THR A 4 9.74 13.34 14.13
N PRO A 5 10.22 13.82 15.30
CA PRO A 5 10.50 15.23 15.51
C PRO A 5 11.48 15.81 14.49
N LEU A 6 12.60 15.11 14.23
CA LEU A 6 13.62 15.54 13.27
C LEU A 6 13.04 15.70 11.85
N TYR A 7 12.26 14.70 11.41
CA TYR A 7 11.55 14.78 10.14
C TYR A 7 10.57 15.95 10.13
N THR A 8 9.72 16.11 11.16
CA THR A 8 8.72 17.18 11.16
C THR A 8 9.35 18.56 11.12
N THR A 9 10.44 18.80 11.88
CA THR A 9 11.14 20.08 11.86
C THR A 9 11.70 20.38 10.48
N ALA A 10 12.32 19.41 9.80
CA ALA A 10 12.79 19.58 8.43
C ALA A 10 11.64 19.81 7.44
N ALA A 11 10.58 19.01 7.54
CA ALA A 11 9.46 19.03 6.62
C ALA A 11 8.67 20.35 6.66
N TYR A 12 8.49 20.93 7.84
CA TYR A 12 7.90 22.26 7.99
C TYR A 12 8.86 23.37 7.57
N LYS A 13 10.16 23.27 7.90
CA LYS A 13 11.18 24.25 7.51
C LYS A 13 11.35 24.38 5.99
N TYR A 14 11.27 23.26 5.27
CA TYR A 14 11.46 23.19 3.82
C TYR A 14 10.15 23.06 3.04
N GLU A 15 9.01 23.29 3.70
CA GLU A 15 7.70 23.38 3.07
C GLU A 15 7.30 22.15 2.24
N TRP A 16 7.46 20.95 2.81
CA TRP A 16 7.20 19.68 2.13
C TRP A 16 5.69 19.35 1.99
N TRP A 17 4.84 20.31 1.67
CA TRP A 17 3.43 20.08 1.37
C TRP A 17 3.17 20.04 -0.14
N LYS A 18 2.14 19.30 -0.55
CA LYS A 18 1.77 19.18 -1.98
C LYS A 18 1.19 20.51 -2.49
N LYS A 19 1.64 20.95 -3.67
CA LYS A 19 0.97 22.04 -4.41
C LYS A 19 -0.32 21.50 -5.04
N ALA A 20 -1.41 22.27 -4.94
CA ALA A 20 -2.71 21.82 -5.43
C ALA A 20 -2.68 21.61 -6.96
N ARG A 21 -3.21 20.47 -7.43
CA ARG A 21 -3.38 20.19 -8.87
C ARG A 21 -4.51 21.04 -9.44
N THR A 22 -4.31 21.57 -10.66
CA THR A 22 -5.31 22.37 -11.38
C THR A 22 -6.24 21.54 -12.27
N GLU A 23 -5.82 20.32 -12.68
CA GLU A 23 -6.62 19.42 -13.54
C GLU A 23 -6.86 18.05 -12.89
N ALA A 24 -8.06 17.50 -13.09
CA ALA A 24 -8.38 16.14 -12.67
C ALA A 24 -7.76 15.10 -13.63
N TRP A 25 -7.42 13.91 -13.11
CA TRP A 25 -6.87 12.80 -13.90
C TRP A 25 -7.73 12.38 -15.11
N SER A 26 -9.04 12.68 -15.09
CA SER A 26 -9.96 12.36 -16.20
C SER A 26 -10.15 13.48 -17.22
N GLY A 27 -9.41 14.58 -17.12
CA GLY A 27 -9.68 15.82 -17.86
C GLY A 27 -10.82 16.63 -17.24
N GLY A 28 -10.67 17.96 -17.22
CA GLY A 28 -11.62 18.92 -16.64
C GLY A 28 -11.23 19.46 -15.25
N ALA A 29 -11.92 20.52 -14.81
CA ALA A 29 -11.70 21.17 -13.51
C ALA A 29 -12.05 20.23 -12.35
N ALA A 30 -11.16 20.07 -11.38
CA ALA A 30 -11.30 19.18 -10.24
C ALA A 30 -12.22 19.76 -9.13
N THR A 31 -13.44 20.18 -9.47
CA THR A 31 -14.33 20.94 -8.58
C THR A 31 -14.75 20.19 -7.31
N VAL A 32 -15.00 18.87 -7.40
CA VAL A 32 -15.40 18.04 -6.24
C VAL A 32 -14.21 17.70 -5.34
N TYR A 33 -13.05 17.37 -5.92
CA TYR A 33 -11.80 17.10 -5.19
C TYR A 33 -11.30 18.36 -4.47
N ALA A 34 -11.32 19.50 -5.15
CA ALA A 34 -10.95 20.79 -4.57
C ALA A 34 -11.86 21.19 -3.40
N LYS A 35 -13.16 20.89 -3.46
CA LYS A 35 -14.11 21.18 -2.38
C LYS A 35 -13.93 20.27 -1.17
N LEU A 36 -13.67 18.97 -1.38
CA LEU A 36 -13.43 17.99 -0.31
C LEU A 36 -12.07 18.21 0.38
N HIS A 37 -11.01 18.56 -0.37
CA HIS A 37 -9.67 18.77 0.19
C HIS A 37 -9.35 20.23 0.54
N ALA A 38 -10.28 21.18 0.37
CA ALA A 38 -10.07 22.60 0.67
C ALA A 38 -9.60 22.86 2.11
N ALA A 39 -10.14 22.12 3.08
CA ALA A 39 -9.76 22.26 4.49
C ALA A 39 -8.36 21.66 4.79
N LYS A 40 -7.98 20.58 4.10
CA LYS A 40 -6.65 19.94 4.25
C LYS A 40 -5.54 20.75 3.56
N HIS A 41 -5.82 21.32 2.38
CA HIS A 41 -4.88 22.21 1.70
C HIS A 41 -4.59 23.50 2.48
N ARG A 42 -5.54 23.98 3.30
CA ARG A 42 -5.32 25.13 4.20
C ARG A 42 -4.40 24.84 5.38
N ARG A 43 -4.13 23.56 5.69
CA ARG A 43 -3.35 23.15 6.87
C ARG A 43 -1.86 22.91 6.59
N ASN A 44 -1.39 23.05 5.34
CA ASN A 44 0.01 22.87 4.93
C ASN A 44 0.66 21.61 5.54
N ILE A 45 -0.04 20.48 5.44
CA ILE A 45 0.38 19.21 6.05
C ILE A 45 1.52 18.61 5.21
N PRO A 46 2.69 18.31 5.81
CA PRO A 46 3.81 17.73 5.08
C PRO A 46 3.51 16.33 4.53
N THR A 47 4.11 15.99 3.39
CA THR A 47 4.11 14.66 2.76
C THR A 47 5.48 13.99 2.86
N MET A 48 5.62 12.74 2.41
CA MET A 48 6.84 11.93 2.47
C MET A 48 7.19 11.37 3.86
N ALA A 49 6.22 11.29 4.78
CA ALA A 49 6.49 10.71 6.10
C ALA A 49 6.82 9.22 6.04
N GLY A 50 6.54 8.55 4.91
CA GLY A 50 7.00 7.19 4.64
C GLY A 50 8.51 7.02 4.72
N LEU A 51 9.29 8.09 4.55
CA LEU A 51 10.73 8.05 4.80
C LEU A 51 11.07 7.57 6.22
N ILE A 52 10.29 7.99 7.21
CA ILE A 52 10.53 7.65 8.62
C ILE A 52 10.43 6.14 8.81
N PHE A 53 9.32 5.53 8.38
CA PHE A 53 9.12 4.11 8.61
C PHE A 53 9.91 3.24 7.64
N VAL A 54 10.15 3.65 6.39
CA VAL A 54 11.03 2.92 5.46
C VAL A 54 12.45 2.84 6.01
N ALA A 55 13.00 3.96 6.51
CA ALA A 55 14.31 3.97 7.14
C ALA A 55 14.34 3.13 8.42
N SER A 56 13.32 3.27 9.28
CA SER A 56 13.22 2.50 10.53
C SER A 56 13.15 0.99 10.28
N ILE A 57 12.31 0.56 9.35
CA ILE A 57 12.17 -0.85 8.95
C ILE A 57 13.50 -1.36 8.39
N THR A 58 14.16 -0.57 7.54
CA THR A 58 15.45 -0.95 6.94
C THR A 58 16.52 -1.17 8.01
N ILE A 59 16.67 -0.22 8.94
CA ILE A 59 17.67 -0.30 10.02
C ILE A 59 17.42 -1.51 10.92
N VAL A 60 16.17 -1.70 11.37
CA VAL A 60 15.82 -2.82 12.27
C VAL A 60 15.96 -4.16 11.54
N THR A 61 15.56 -4.23 10.26
CA THR A 61 15.68 -5.47 9.48
C THR A 61 17.14 -5.85 9.28
N LEU A 62 17.98 -4.89 8.87
CA LEU A 62 19.41 -5.14 8.65
C LEU A 62 20.15 -5.56 9.93
N SER A 63 19.72 -5.06 11.10
CA SER A 63 20.39 -5.34 12.38
C SER A 63 19.88 -6.60 13.09
N ALA A 64 18.58 -6.92 13.01
CA ALA A 64 17.96 -7.90 13.90
C ALA A 64 17.30 -9.11 13.21
N ASN A 65 16.85 -8.99 11.95
CA ASN A 65 16.09 -10.07 11.29
C ASN A 65 16.44 -10.27 9.81
N LEU A 66 17.67 -9.92 9.42
CA LEU A 66 18.16 -10.11 8.07
C LEU A 66 18.37 -11.60 7.76
N ASN A 67 17.68 -12.11 6.75
CA ASN A 67 17.74 -13.51 6.33
C ASN A 67 17.60 -13.60 4.80
N ARG A 68 18.55 -14.29 4.17
CA ARG A 68 18.64 -14.40 2.71
C ARG A 68 17.38 -15.00 2.06
N ASN A 69 16.79 -16.00 2.70
CA ASN A 69 15.69 -16.77 2.12
C ASN A 69 14.31 -16.20 2.50
N GLN A 70 14.26 -15.18 3.37
CA GLN A 70 13.01 -14.66 3.92
C GLN A 70 12.88 -13.14 3.78
N THR A 71 13.84 -12.37 4.29
CA THR A 71 13.67 -10.91 4.45
C THR A 71 14.40 -10.08 3.40
N TRP A 72 15.36 -10.64 2.66
CA TRP A 72 16.06 -9.91 1.59
C TRP A 72 15.13 -9.41 0.50
N LEU A 73 14.26 -10.27 -0.03
CA LEU A 73 13.34 -9.94 -1.11
C LEU A 73 12.31 -8.86 -0.71
N PRO A 74 11.58 -8.96 0.41
CA PRO A 74 10.63 -7.94 0.81
C PRO A 74 11.32 -6.65 1.25
N LEU A 75 12.50 -6.71 1.86
CA LEU A 75 13.30 -5.52 2.18
C LEU A 75 13.75 -4.79 0.91
N ALA A 76 14.30 -5.52 -0.07
CA ALA A 76 14.74 -4.94 -1.33
C ALA A 76 13.56 -4.32 -2.10
N GLY A 77 12.41 -5.00 -2.16
CA GLY A 77 11.19 -4.46 -2.74
C GLY A 77 10.69 -3.20 -2.04
N LEU A 78 10.69 -3.20 -0.69
CA LEU A 78 10.31 -2.06 0.13
C LEU A 78 11.20 -0.84 -0.13
N VAL A 79 12.52 -1.02 -0.12
CA VAL A 79 13.49 0.07 -0.32
C VAL A 79 13.45 0.58 -1.77
N ALA A 80 13.41 -0.30 -2.76
CA ALA A 80 13.37 0.08 -4.17
C ALA A 80 12.07 0.82 -4.53
N ALA A 81 10.91 0.31 -4.08
CA ALA A 81 9.64 0.98 -4.29
C ALA A 81 9.57 2.30 -3.51
N GLY A 82 10.10 2.35 -2.29
CA GLY A 82 10.21 3.57 -1.51
C GLY A 82 11.07 4.64 -2.18
N ALA A 83 12.19 4.26 -2.79
CA ALA A 83 13.05 5.18 -3.53
C ALA A 83 12.33 5.79 -4.74
N ILE A 84 11.59 4.98 -5.52
CA ILE A 84 10.78 5.47 -6.64
C ILE A 84 9.70 6.45 -6.14
N GLY A 85 8.98 6.07 -5.07
CA GLY A 85 7.95 6.92 -4.47
C GLY A 85 8.51 8.22 -3.89
N LEU A 86 9.73 8.20 -3.34
CA LEU A 86 10.41 9.40 -2.85
C LEU A 86 10.71 10.38 -3.99
N VAL A 87 11.23 9.87 -5.12
CA VAL A 87 11.46 10.69 -6.31
C VAL A 87 10.17 11.34 -6.78
N ASP A 88 9.08 10.57 -6.83
CA ASP A 88 7.76 11.06 -7.23
C ASP A 88 7.22 12.15 -6.30
N ASP A 89 7.30 11.93 -4.97
CA ASP A 89 6.88 12.91 -3.98
C ASP A 89 7.75 14.19 -4.03
N ILE A 90 9.08 14.08 -4.20
CA ILE A 90 9.97 15.24 -4.34
C ILE A 90 9.61 16.06 -5.58
N MET A 91 9.35 15.39 -6.71
CA MET A 91 8.90 16.06 -7.95
C MET A 91 7.58 16.80 -7.72
N ASN A 92 6.65 16.19 -6.98
CA ASN A 92 5.35 16.76 -6.65
C ASN A 92 5.48 18.01 -5.74
N VAL A 93 6.27 17.94 -4.66
CA VAL A 93 6.54 19.07 -3.75
C VAL A 93 7.23 20.23 -4.49
N ARG A 94 8.21 19.93 -5.34
CA ARG A 94 8.92 20.96 -6.13
C ARG A 94 8.07 21.56 -7.26
N GLY A 95 6.90 20.99 -7.56
CA GLY A 95 6.04 21.43 -8.67
C GLY A 95 6.65 21.15 -10.04
N ILE A 96 7.56 20.18 -10.13
CA ILE A 96 8.15 19.74 -11.40
C ILE A 96 7.01 19.06 -12.19
N ASN A 97 6.78 19.51 -13.43
CA ASN A 97 5.60 19.18 -14.24
C ASN A 97 4.27 19.66 -13.64
N ALA A 98 4.12 20.97 -13.44
CA ALA A 98 2.96 21.65 -12.84
C ALA A 98 1.57 21.23 -13.37
N LYS A 99 1.48 20.66 -14.58
CA LYS A 99 0.21 20.13 -15.15
C LYS A 99 -0.24 18.80 -14.53
N ILE A 100 0.69 17.93 -14.14
CA ILE A 100 0.39 16.56 -13.65
C ILE A 100 0.72 16.41 -12.15
N ALA A 101 1.61 17.27 -11.62
CA ALA A 101 2.17 17.25 -10.27
C ALA A 101 2.70 15.86 -9.86
N GLY A 102 3.99 15.63 -10.11
CA GLY A 102 4.67 14.34 -9.96
C GLY A 102 5.08 13.71 -11.30
N MET A 103 5.45 12.44 -11.25
CA MET A 103 5.86 11.62 -12.38
C MET A 103 4.64 11.20 -13.23
N LYS A 104 4.85 11.08 -14.54
CA LYS A 104 3.84 10.55 -15.46
C LYS A 104 3.47 9.11 -15.04
N SER A 105 2.17 8.82 -14.98
CA SER A 105 1.63 7.50 -14.58
C SER A 105 2.28 6.31 -15.26
N SER A 106 2.57 6.42 -16.55
CA SER A 106 3.15 5.32 -17.34
C SER A 106 4.59 5.03 -16.94
N VAL A 107 5.37 6.07 -16.62
CA VAL A 107 6.75 5.93 -16.14
C VAL A 107 6.75 5.34 -14.74
N LYS A 108 5.88 5.86 -13.86
CA LYS A 108 5.70 5.35 -12.50
C LYS A 108 5.35 3.86 -12.51
N PHE A 109 4.36 3.46 -13.31
CA PHE A 109 3.98 2.06 -13.47
C PHE A 109 5.12 1.19 -14.04
N ALA A 110 5.88 1.70 -15.03
CA ALA A 110 7.02 0.99 -15.60
C ALA A 110 8.13 0.75 -14.56
N LEU A 111 8.48 1.76 -13.77
CA LEU A 111 9.51 1.64 -12.73
C LEU A 111 9.12 0.60 -11.65
N TYR A 112 7.89 0.66 -11.14
CA TYR A 112 7.41 -0.34 -10.19
C TYR A 112 7.30 -1.74 -10.82
N SER A 113 6.96 -1.82 -12.10
CA SER A 113 6.95 -3.09 -12.84
C SER A 113 8.33 -3.70 -12.95
N ILE A 114 9.37 -2.89 -13.22
CA ILE A 114 10.76 -3.35 -13.26
C ILE A 114 11.18 -3.92 -11.90
N VAL A 115 10.87 -3.22 -10.80
CA VAL A 115 11.16 -3.72 -9.44
C VAL A 115 10.45 -5.05 -9.18
N ALA A 116 9.16 -5.16 -9.54
CA ALA A 116 8.40 -6.38 -9.32
C ALA A 116 8.87 -7.55 -10.21
N VAL A 117 9.25 -7.30 -11.47
CA VAL A 117 9.82 -8.32 -12.37
C VAL A 117 11.20 -8.78 -11.88
N ALA A 118 12.07 -7.87 -11.48
CA ALA A 118 13.37 -8.22 -10.89
C ALA A 118 13.21 -9.05 -9.61
N GLY A 119 12.25 -8.67 -8.75
CA GLY A 119 11.87 -9.46 -7.58
C GLY A 119 11.32 -10.85 -7.96
N GLY A 120 10.53 -10.94 -9.02
CA GLY A 120 10.01 -12.20 -9.56
C GLY A 120 11.12 -13.13 -10.06
N PHE A 121 12.14 -12.60 -10.74
CA PHE A 121 13.32 -13.38 -11.13
C PHE A 121 14.07 -13.92 -9.92
N TRP A 122 14.27 -13.10 -8.88
CA TRP A 122 14.88 -13.57 -7.63
C TRP A 122 14.03 -14.64 -6.94
N PHE A 123 12.70 -14.46 -6.93
CA PHE A 123 11.74 -15.40 -6.36
C PHE A 123 11.78 -16.77 -7.07
N TYR A 124 11.92 -16.77 -8.40
CA TYR A 124 12.06 -17.97 -9.20
C TYR A 124 13.45 -18.63 -9.04
N ASP A 125 14.53 -17.90 -9.31
CA ASP A 125 15.89 -18.46 -9.41
C ASP A 125 16.57 -18.68 -8.05
N LYS A 126 16.44 -17.73 -7.12
CA LYS A 126 17.16 -17.77 -5.84
C LYS A 126 16.38 -18.42 -4.70
N LEU A 127 15.05 -18.38 -4.75
CA LEU A 127 14.18 -19.06 -3.79
C LEU A 127 13.59 -20.37 -4.33
N GLY A 128 13.75 -20.66 -5.63
CA GLY A 128 13.33 -21.93 -6.24
C GLY A 128 11.82 -22.12 -6.29
N VAL A 129 11.03 -21.05 -6.15
CA VAL A 129 9.57 -21.16 -6.07
C VAL A 129 8.99 -21.27 -7.48
N THR A 130 8.30 -22.37 -7.74
CA THR A 130 7.72 -22.69 -9.07
C THR A 130 6.28 -23.16 -9.00
N SER A 131 5.71 -23.28 -7.80
CA SER A 131 4.36 -23.73 -7.56
C SER A 131 3.59 -22.75 -6.69
N ILE A 132 2.26 -22.80 -6.82
CA ILE A 132 1.34 -22.10 -5.92
C ILE A 132 0.45 -23.10 -5.21
N HIS A 133 0.04 -22.76 -4.00
CA HIS A 133 -0.94 -23.52 -3.25
C HIS A 133 -2.33 -22.89 -3.43
N LEU A 134 -3.32 -23.71 -3.74
CA LEU A 134 -4.72 -23.32 -3.84
C LEU A 134 -5.56 -24.23 -2.92
N PRO A 135 -6.55 -23.72 -2.18
CA PRO A 135 -7.41 -24.59 -1.38
C PRO A 135 -8.12 -25.62 -2.25
N GLY A 136 -8.02 -26.90 -1.90
CA GLY A 136 -8.65 -28.01 -2.61
C GLY A 136 -7.95 -28.45 -3.92
N ILE A 137 -6.92 -27.72 -4.37
CA ILE A 137 -6.04 -28.14 -5.46
C ILE A 137 -4.63 -28.19 -4.86
N ASP A 138 -4.00 -29.36 -4.83
CA ASP A 138 -2.61 -29.49 -4.37
C ASP A 138 -1.67 -28.52 -5.12
N ASN A 139 -0.39 -28.49 -4.74
CA ASN A 139 0.61 -27.57 -5.30
C ASN A 139 0.59 -27.54 -6.84
N LEU A 140 -0.01 -26.49 -7.41
CA LEU A 140 -0.10 -26.28 -8.84
C LEU A 140 1.25 -25.80 -9.33
N HIS A 141 1.93 -26.62 -10.13
CA HIS A 141 3.21 -26.25 -10.72
C HIS A 141 2.99 -25.30 -11.91
N ILE A 142 3.51 -24.08 -11.79
CA ILE A 142 3.35 -23.00 -12.78
C ILE A 142 4.68 -22.75 -13.52
N GLY A 143 5.81 -23.17 -12.95
CA GLY A 143 7.13 -22.98 -13.54
C GLY A 143 7.47 -21.50 -13.71
N ILE A 144 7.98 -21.12 -14.88
CA ILE A 144 8.42 -19.74 -15.19
C ILE A 144 7.29 -18.70 -15.12
N PHE A 145 6.03 -19.13 -15.29
CA PHE A 145 4.87 -18.23 -15.19
C PHE A 145 4.64 -17.70 -13.76
N ILE A 146 5.41 -18.17 -12.77
CA ILE A 146 5.45 -17.55 -11.44
C ILE A 146 5.95 -16.10 -11.49
N ILE A 147 6.82 -15.75 -12.45
CA ILE A 147 7.38 -14.40 -12.61
C ILE A 147 6.29 -13.38 -12.99
N PRO A 148 5.50 -13.58 -14.07
CA PRO A 148 4.40 -12.68 -14.38
C PRO A 148 3.30 -12.68 -13.31
N LEU A 149 3.05 -13.80 -12.63
CA LEU A 149 2.13 -13.84 -11.48
C LEU A 149 2.63 -12.97 -10.33
N PHE A 150 3.92 -13.09 -9.98
CA PHE A 150 4.56 -12.27 -8.95
C PHE A 150 4.48 -10.80 -9.30
N TRP A 151 4.81 -10.43 -10.55
CA TRP A 151 4.67 -9.06 -11.04
C TRP A 151 3.24 -8.54 -10.86
N LEU A 152 2.23 -9.32 -11.28
CA LEU A 152 0.82 -8.93 -11.17
C LEU A 152 0.40 -8.74 -9.72
N VAL A 153 0.68 -9.70 -8.84
CA VAL A 153 0.28 -9.63 -7.42
C VAL A 153 0.95 -8.46 -6.71
N VAL A 154 2.26 -8.28 -6.88
CA VAL A 154 3.01 -7.22 -6.22
C VAL A 154 2.59 -5.84 -6.73
N THR A 155 2.45 -5.67 -8.04
CA THR A 155 2.02 -4.38 -8.61
C THR A 155 0.57 -4.06 -8.26
N ALA A 156 -0.34 -5.04 -8.30
CA ALA A 156 -1.74 -4.84 -7.91
C ALA A 156 -1.85 -4.43 -6.45
N THR A 157 -1.13 -5.11 -5.55
CA THR A 157 -1.14 -4.82 -4.10
C THR A 157 -0.57 -3.43 -3.82
N ALA A 158 0.55 -3.06 -4.44
CA ALA A 158 1.16 -1.75 -4.28
C ALA A 158 0.23 -0.60 -4.72
N ASN A 159 -0.43 -0.75 -5.87
CA ASN A 159 -1.42 0.22 -6.32
C ASN A 159 -2.65 0.26 -5.42
N ALA A 160 -3.12 -0.89 -4.93
CA ALA A 160 -4.30 -0.96 -4.07
C ALA A 160 -4.09 -0.25 -2.73
N VAL A 161 -2.90 -0.43 -2.14
CA VAL A 161 -2.51 0.28 -0.92
C VAL A 161 -2.37 1.77 -1.17
N ASN A 162 -1.76 2.19 -2.29
CA ASN A 162 -1.66 3.60 -2.67
C ASN A 162 -3.03 4.27 -2.88
N ILE A 163 -3.96 3.57 -3.52
CA ILE A 163 -5.34 4.06 -3.72
C ILE A 163 -6.07 4.24 -2.38
N SER A 164 -5.78 3.38 -1.40
CA SER A 164 -6.42 3.41 -0.08
C SER A 164 -5.84 4.47 0.87
N ASP A 165 -4.70 5.08 0.53
CA ASP A 165 -4.07 6.19 1.27
C ASP A 165 -4.72 7.55 0.92
N GLY A 166 -6.05 7.62 1.07
CA GLY A 166 -6.85 8.82 0.77
C GLY A 166 -7.35 9.58 1.99
N LEU A 167 -7.43 8.92 3.15
CA LEU A 167 -7.93 9.48 4.42
C LEU A 167 -6.91 9.33 5.55
N ASP A 168 -6.99 10.24 6.52
CA ASP A 168 -6.13 10.31 7.70
C ASP A 168 -6.23 9.02 8.52
N GLY A 169 -5.14 8.26 8.61
CA GLY A 169 -5.05 6.99 9.34
C GLY A 169 -5.60 5.77 8.61
N LEU A 170 -6.31 5.91 7.48
CA LEU A 170 -6.96 4.79 6.80
C LEU A 170 -5.97 3.70 6.36
N ALA A 171 -5.01 4.05 5.50
CA ALA A 171 -4.03 3.08 5.02
C ALA A 171 -3.18 2.50 6.15
N GLY A 172 -2.74 3.34 7.09
CA GLY A 172 -1.91 2.92 8.22
C GLY A 172 -2.56 1.83 9.08
N GLY A 173 -3.80 2.02 9.52
CA GLY A 173 -4.49 1.02 10.35
C GLY A 173 -4.88 -0.27 9.61
N LEU A 174 -5.25 -0.16 8.33
CA LEU A 174 -5.47 -1.34 7.49
C LEU A 174 -4.17 -2.16 7.36
N LEU A 175 -3.04 -1.48 7.11
CA LEU A 175 -1.74 -2.13 6.92
C LEU A 175 -1.24 -2.78 8.21
N VAL A 176 -1.40 -2.12 9.37
CA VAL A 176 -1.12 -2.73 10.68
C VAL A 176 -1.88 -4.05 10.83
N SER A 177 -3.16 -4.07 10.46
CA SER A 177 -4.00 -5.27 10.55
C SER A 177 -3.51 -6.36 9.60
N SER A 178 -3.28 -6.05 8.32
CA SER A 178 -2.82 -7.02 7.33
C SER A 178 -1.44 -7.60 7.67
N PHE A 179 -0.47 -6.78 8.05
CA PHE A 179 0.86 -7.25 8.43
C PHE A 179 0.85 -8.06 9.73
N THR A 180 -0.05 -7.77 10.67
CA THR A 180 -0.22 -8.59 11.87
C THR A 180 -0.71 -9.99 11.50
N VAL A 181 -1.70 -10.11 10.61
CA VAL A 181 -2.18 -11.41 10.12
C VAL A 181 -1.07 -12.16 9.38
N TYR A 182 -0.31 -11.49 8.52
CA TYR A 182 0.82 -12.11 7.83
C TYR A 182 1.96 -12.52 8.77
N ALA A 183 2.20 -11.78 9.87
CA ALA A 183 3.14 -12.20 10.90
C ALA A 183 2.72 -13.52 11.55
N LEU A 184 1.42 -13.69 11.84
CA LEU A 184 0.87 -14.95 12.36
C LEU A 184 1.01 -16.09 11.35
N ILE A 185 0.65 -15.88 10.08
CA ILE A 185 0.83 -16.86 9.00
C ILE A 185 2.31 -17.28 8.89
N CYS A 186 3.23 -16.33 8.88
CA CYS A 186 4.67 -16.62 8.83
C CYS A 186 5.13 -17.44 10.05
N THR A 187 4.60 -17.16 11.24
CA THR A 187 4.91 -17.89 12.47
C THR A 187 4.43 -19.33 12.39
N ILE A 188 3.20 -19.55 11.89
CA ILE A 188 2.65 -20.90 11.67
C ILE A 188 3.50 -21.68 10.66
N GLN A 189 4.01 -21.02 9.61
CA GLN A 189 4.92 -21.62 8.63
C GLN A 189 6.38 -21.75 9.11
N SER A 190 6.68 -21.44 10.38
CA SER A 190 8.04 -21.43 10.93
C SER A 190 9.02 -20.49 10.20
N LYS A 191 8.51 -19.47 9.50
CA LYS A 191 9.28 -18.40 8.83
C LYS A 191 9.51 -17.23 9.79
N TYR A 192 10.23 -17.49 10.88
CA TYR A 192 10.36 -16.53 11.99
C TYR A 192 11.03 -15.21 11.61
N ALA A 193 12.00 -15.20 10.69
CA ALA A 193 12.63 -13.96 10.24
C ALA A 193 11.64 -13.10 9.44
N LEU A 194 10.81 -13.73 8.59
CA LEU A 194 9.73 -13.04 7.88
C LEU A 194 8.64 -12.53 8.83
N ALA A 195 8.29 -13.31 9.86
CA ALA A 195 7.36 -12.87 10.90
C ALA A 195 7.91 -11.65 11.66
N ALA A 196 9.19 -11.67 12.03
CA ALA A 196 9.86 -10.53 12.66
C ALA A 196 9.92 -9.29 11.77
N PHE A 197 10.12 -9.47 10.45
CA PHE A 197 10.01 -8.38 9.48
C PHE A 197 8.58 -7.79 9.47
N CYS A 198 7.55 -8.63 9.41
CA CYS A 198 6.16 -8.16 9.49
C CYS A 198 5.88 -7.37 10.78
N LEU A 199 6.35 -7.86 11.93
CA LEU A 199 6.19 -7.16 13.21
C LEU A 199 7.00 -5.86 13.28
N THR A 200 8.16 -5.81 12.63
CA THR A 200 8.94 -4.57 12.46
C THR A 200 8.14 -3.52 11.69
N VAL A 201 7.50 -3.94 10.58
CA VAL A 201 6.60 -3.10 9.80
C VAL A 201 5.42 -2.62 10.66
N VAL A 202 4.78 -3.52 11.42
CA VAL A 202 3.69 -3.18 12.34
C VAL A 202 4.12 -2.12 13.36
N GLY A 203 5.26 -2.29 14.03
CA GLY A 203 5.74 -1.31 15.02
C GLY A 203 6.05 0.06 14.40
N ALA A 204 6.63 0.08 13.20
CA ALA A 204 6.90 1.31 12.46
C ALA A 204 5.61 2.01 12.00
N LEU A 205 4.62 1.24 11.53
CA LEU A 205 3.32 1.75 11.12
C LEU A 205 2.49 2.24 12.31
N LEU A 206 2.46 1.53 13.44
CA LEU A 206 1.80 2.00 14.67
C LEU A 206 2.37 3.35 15.13
N SER A 207 3.71 3.49 15.09
CA SER A 207 4.38 4.76 15.37
C SER A 207 3.98 5.87 14.40
N TYR A 208 3.82 5.56 13.11
CA TYR A 208 3.38 6.51 12.09
C TYR A 208 1.91 6.89 12.27
N THR A 209 1.03 5.90 12.42
CA THR A 209 -0.41 6.03 12.57
C THR A 209 -0.76 6.85 13.81
N TRP A 210 0.01 6.76 14.89
CA TRP A 210 -0.13 7.64 16.07
C TRP A 210 -0.17 9.14 15.70
N PHE A 211 0.63 9.58 14.73
CA PHE A 211 0.69 10.98 14.29
C PHE A 211 -0.18 11.28 13.06
N ASN A 212 -0.70 10.23 12.41
CA ASN A 212 -1.48 10.33 11.18
C ASN A 212 -2.99 10.13 11.38
N ILE A 213 -3.44 9.56 12.51
CA ILE A 213 -4.86 9.55 12.89
C ILE A 213 -5.39 10.99 12.91
N PHE A 214 -6.60 11.17 12.41
CA PHE A 214 -7.23 12.48 12.27
C PHE A 214 -7.18 13.28 13.59
N PRO A 215 -6.76 14.56 13.56
CA PRO A 215 -6.22 15.29 12.40
C PRO A 215 -4.74 14.96 12.11
N ALA A 216 -4.42 14.56 10.87
CA ALA A 216 -3.07 14.15 10.50
C ALA A 216 -2.04 15.29 10.63
N ARG A 217 -0.85 14.97 11.19
CA ARG A 217 0.30 15.88 11.24
C ARG A 217 1.19 15.81 10.00
N PHE A 218 1.19 14.67 9.31
CA PHE A 218 1.90 14.44 8.05
C PHE A 218 1.28 13.26 7.30
N PHE A 219 1.52 13.18 5.99
CA PHE A 219 1.03 12.13 5.10
C PHE A 219 2.10 11.13 4.69
N MET A 220 1.67 9.89 4.45
CA MET A 220 2.50 8.74 4.08
C MET A 220 3.34 9.05 2.84
N GLY A 221 2.71 9.66 1.83
CA GLY A 221 3.30 9.89 0.53
C GLY A 221 3.37 8.62 -0.32
N ASP A 222 3.79 8.79 -1.56
CA ASP A 222 4.02 7.68 -2.49
C ASP A 222 5.22 6.84 -2.05
N ILE A 223 6.24 7.44 -1.39
CA ILE A 223 7.33 6.68 -0.77
C ILE A 223 6.79 5.57 0.14
N GLY A 224 5.84 5.90 1.00
CA GLY A 224 5.39 4.99 2.02
C GLY A 224 4.40 3.95 1.49
N SER A 225 3.37 4.42 0.78
CA SER A 225 2.27 3.56 0.33
C SER A 225 2.74 2.51 -0.68
N PHE A 226 3.59 2.86 -1.64
CA PHE A 226 4.16 1.89 -2.57
C PHE A 226 5.16 0.96 -1.88
N ALA A 227 6.04 1.46 -1.01
CA ALA A 227 7.01 0.63 -0.28
C ALA A 227 6.34 -0.49 0.51
N ILE A 228 5.32 -0.14 1.30
CA ILE A 228 4.62 -1.10 2.15
C ILE A 228 3.70 -2.01 1.34
N GLY A 229 3.01 -1.49 0.32
CA GLY A 229 2.17 -2.30 -0.56
C GLY A 229 2.97 -3.30 -1.40
N THR A 230 4.16 -2.93 -1.87
CA THR A 230 5.10 -3.84 -2.52
C THR A 230 5.56 -4.92 -1.54
N ALA A 231 5.99 -4.55 -0.33
CA ALA A 231 6.39 -5.52 0.69
C ALA A 231 5.28 -6.53 1.02
N LEU A 232 4.04 -6.05 1.19
CA LEU A 232 2.87 -6.88 1.48
C LEU A 232 2.61 -7.90 0.36
N GLY A 233 2.65 -7.47 -0.90
CA GLY A 233 2.49 -8.37 -2.05
C GLY A 233 3.59 -9.42 -2.13
N ILE A 234 4.85 -9.04 -1.85
CA ILE A 234 5.99 -9.97 -1.82
C ILE A 234 5.82 -11.00 -0.69
N ILE A 235 5.41 -10.57 0.51
CA ILE A 235 5.16 -11.48 1.64
C ILE A 235 4.08 -12.49 1.27
N ALA A 236 2.97 -12.05 0.68
CA ALA A 236 1.89 -12.94 0.24
C ALA A 236 2.35 -14.00 -0.77
N MET A 237 3.25 -13.64 -1.68
CA MET A 237 3.89 -14.59 -2.61
C MET A 237 4.82 -15.55 -1.86
N GLN A 238 5.65 -15.06 -0.94
CA GLN A 238 6.60 -15.88 -0.17
C GLN A 238 5.92 -16.83 0.83
N THR A 239 4.75 -16.48 1.37
CA THR A 239 3.95 -17.37 2.21
C THR A 239 3.12 -18.35 1.40
N ASN A 240 3.12 -18.22 0.06
CA ASN A 240 2.29 -19.01 -0.85
C ASN A 240 0.78 -18.95 -0.50
N THR A 241 0.32 -17.78 -0.05
CA THR A 241 -1.07 -17.56 0.39
C THR A 241 -1.77 -16.54 -0.51
N ILE A 242 -1.56 -16.65 -1.82
CA ILE A 242 -2.09 -15.70 -2.82
C ILE A 242 -3.62 -15.65 -2.77
N TYR A 243 -4.27 -16.79 -2.55
CA TYR A 243 -5.73 -16.90 -2.46
C TYR A 243 -6.33 -16.18 -1.23
N VAL A 244 -5.55 -16.01 -0.16
CA VAL A 244 -5.97 -15.35 1.08
C VAL A 244 -5.77 -13.84 1.01
N LEU A 245 -4.83 -13.37 0.18
CA LEU A 245 -4.49 -11.95 0.08
C LEU A 245 -5.70 -11.05 -0.25
N PRO A 246 -6.60 -11.38 -1.20
CA PRO A 246 -7.80 -10.60 -1.45
C PRO A 246 -8.77 -10.55 -0.27
N ILE A 247 -8.75 -11.56 0.61
CA ILE A 247 -9.60 -11.63 1.81
C ILE A 247 -9.00 -10.76 2.90
N ILE A 248 -7.72 -10.95 3.25
CA ILE A 248 -7.02 -10.10 4.22
C ILE A 248 -7.04 -8.63 3.79
N GLY A 249 -6.88 -8.39 2.49
CA GLY A 249 -6.90 -7.09 1.84
C GLY A 249 -8.26 -6.67 1.32
N ALA A 250 -9.38 -7.21 1.83
CA ALA A 250 -10.71 -6.97 1.26
C ALA A 250 -11.03 -5.48 1.08
N VAL A 251 -10.60 -4.63 2.02
CA VAL A 251 -10.78 -3.17 1.91
C VAL A 251 -9.96 -2.59 0.74
N TYR A 252 -8.70 -3.00 0.55
CA TYR A 252 -7.88 -2.60 -0.60
C TYR A 252 -8.49 -3.05 -1.94
N VAL A 253 -9.07 -4.24 -1.95
CA VAL A 253 -9.78 -4.80 -3.12
C VAL A 253 -11.05 -4.00 -3.41
N MET A 254 -11.85 -3.66 -2.40
CA MET A 254 -13.04 -2.81 -2.55
C MET A 254 -12.67 -1.41 -3.06
N GLU A 255 -11.62 -0.82 -2.49
CA GLU A 255 -11.08 0.49 -2.88
C GLU A 255 -10.67 0.51 -4.36
N THR A 256 -9.79 -0.41 -4.75
CA THR A 256 -9.29 -0.52 -6.13
C THR A 256 -10.40 -0.94 -7.10
N GLY A 257 -11.23 -1.91 -6.70
CA GLY A 257 -12.36 -2.39 -7.47
C GLY A 257 -13.36 -1.28 -7.76
N SER A 258 -13.63 -0.40 -6.79
CA SER A 258 -14.52 0.75 -7.00
C SER A 258 -14.01 1.69 -8.09
N VAL A 259 -12.68 1.92 -8.16
CA VAL A 259 -12.06 2.75 -9.20
C VAL A 259 -12.19 2.08 -10.57
N ILE A 260 -11.93 0.77 -10.66
CA ILE A 260 -12.07 0.00 -11.90
C ILE A 260 -13.52 0.03 -12.38
N ILE A 261 -14.48 -0.29 -11.51
CA ILE A 261 -15.92 -0.32 -11.82
C ILE A 261 -16.37 1.06 -12.33
N ASN A 262 -16.00 2.14 -11.64
CA ASN A 262 -16.39 3.48 -12.08
C ASN A 262 -15.76 3.88 -13.41
N ARG A 263 -14.50 3.49 -13.66
CA ARG A 263 -13.83 3.76 -14.93
C ARG A 263 -14.47 3.00 -16.09
N LEU A 264 -14.78 1.72 -15.89
CA LEU A 264 -15.48 0.89 -16.89
C LEU A 264 -16.91 1.39 -17.11
N SER A 265 -17.64 1.74 -16.05
CA SER A 265 -18.99 2.30 -16.17
C SER A 265 -19.01 3.58 -16.99
N ARG A 266 -18.07 4.51 -16.76
CA ARG A 266 -18.00 5.72 -17.60
C ARG A 266 -17.74 5.41 -19.06
N LYS A 267 -16.88 4.43 -19.34
CA LYS A 267 -16.52 4.00 -20.71
C LYS A 267 -17.71 3.33 -21.42
N PHE A 268 -18.44 2.46 -20.73
CA PHE A 268 -19.49 1.64 -21.33
C PHE A 268 -20.91 2.22 -21.21
N ARG A 269 -21.19 3.05 -20.21
CA ARG A 269 -22.53 3.62 -19.94
C ARG A 269 -22.60 5.11 -20.25
N HIS A 270 -21.90 5.56 -21.30
CA HIS A 270 -21.94 6.94 -21.80
C HIS A 270 -21.70 8.00 -20.69
N GLY A 271 -20.64 7.81 -19.89
CA GLY A 271 -20.26 8.75 -18.82
C GLY A 271 -20.98 8.58 -17.49
N LYS A 272 -21.95 7.65 -17.37
CA LYS A 272 -22.62 7.37 -16.08
C LYS A 272 -21.67 6.69 -15.09
N LYS A 273 -21.64 7.19 -13.84
CA LYS A 273 -20.87 6.60 -12.73
C LYS A 273 -21.76 5.66 -11.90
N VAL A 274 -21.16 4.63 -11.30
CA VAL A 274 -21.84 3.76 -10.33
C VAL A 274 -21.74 4.38 -8.93
N PHE A 275 -20.53 4.75 -8.52
CA PHE A 275 -20.28 5.48 -7.27
C PHE A 275 -20.16 6.98 -7.54
N LEU A 276 -20.65 7.80 -6.61
CA LEU A 276 -20.59 9.27 -6.72
C LEU A 276 -19.16 9.80 -6.89
N SER A 277 -18.22 9.22 -6.14
CA SER A 277 -16.78 9.42 -6.23
C SER A 277 -16.05 8.08 -6.12
N SER A 278 -14.82 8.01 -6.63
CA SER A 278 -13.94 6.87 -6.42
C SER A 278 -12.57 7.37 -5.97
N PRO A 279 -11.91 6.70 -5.01
CA PRO A 279 -12.24 5.39 -4.43
C PRO A 279 -13.44 5.38 -3.46
N ILE A 280 -13.83 4.21 -2.95
CA ILE A 280 -15.10 4.03 -2.22
C ILE A 280 -15.15 4.81 -0.91
N HIS A 281 -14.02 5.08 -0.24
CA HIS A 281 -14.01 5.99 0.91
C HIS A 281 -14.53 7.40 0.57
N HIS A 282 -14.16 7.97 -0.58
CA HIS A 282 -14.68 9.27 -1.03
C HIS A 282 -16.15 9.21 -1.45
N HIS A 283 -16.66 8.04 -1.84
CA HIS A 283 -18.09 7.86 -2.05
C HIS A 283 -18.88 8.06 -0.75
N PHE A 284 -18.40 7.48 0.36
CA PHE A 284 -19.04 7.65 1.67
C PHE A 284 -18.94 9.10 2.17
N GLU A 285 -17.81 9.77 1.96
CA GLU A 285 -17.69 11.21 2.26
C GLU A 285 -18.68 12.04 1.43
N ALA A 286 -18.85 11.72 0.14
CA ALA A 286 -19.79 12.43 -0.73
C ALA A 286 -21.27 12.22 -0.34
N ILE A 287 -21.59 11.13 0.36
CA ILE A 287 -22.93 10.88 0.95
C ILE A 287 -23.08 11.61 2.31
N GLY A 288 -22.01 12.21 2.83
CA GLY A 288 -22.04 13.02 4.06
C GLY A 288 -21.49 12.31 5.30
N TRP A 289 -20.77 11.18 5.16
CA TRP A 289 -20.11 10.57 6.31
C TRP A 289 -18.85 11.36 6.70
N PRO A 290 -18.61 11.62 8.00
CA PRO A 290 -17.35 12.19 8.45
C PRO A 290 -16.16 11.29 8.12
N GLU A 291 -15.02 11.87 7.78
CA GLU A 291 -13.76 11.15 7.46
C GLU A 291 -13.37 10.15 8.57
N THR A 292 -13.47 10.56 9.83
CA THR A 292 -13.18 9.70 10.99
C THR A 292 -14.10 8.48 11.04
N LYS A 293 -15.38 8.65 10.71
CA LYS A 293 -16.38 7.57 10.67
C LYS A 293 -16.06 6.56 9.57
N VAL A 294 -15.65 7.03 8.39
CA VAL A 294 -15.23 6.14 7.28
C VAL A 294 -13.99 5.34 7.69
N THR A 295 -12.97 6.04 8.20
CA THR A 295 -11.70 5.44 8.61
C THR A 295 -11.88 4.34 9.65
N MET A 296 -12.57 4.63 10.75
CA MET A 296 -12.77 3.66 11.84
C MET A 296 -13.62 2.45 11.40
N ARG A 297 -14.62 2.66 10.55
CA ARG A 297 -15.43 1.55 9.99
C ARG A 297 -14.60 0.66 9.07
N PHE A 298 -13.74 1.26 8.24
CA PHE A 298 -12.89 0.50 7.34
C PHE A 298 -11.82 -0.28 8.10
N TRP A 299 -11.31 0.24 9.22
CA TRP A 299 -10.44 -0.52 10.12
C TRP A 299 -11.14 -1.75 10.68
N ILE A 300 -12.37 -1.62 11.18
CA ILE A 300 -13.15 -2.76 11.68
C ILE A 300 -13.35 -3.80 10.56
N LEU A 301 -13.74 -3.36 9.35
CA LEU A 301 -13.89 -4.26 8.20
C LEU A 301 -12.57 -4.95 7.84
N GLY A 302 -11.45 -4.22 7.85
CA GLY A 302 -10.12 -4.78 7.57
C GLY A 302 -9.67 -5.79 8.63
N GLN A 303 -9.95 -5.54 9.91
CA GLN A 303 -9.65 -6.48 11.00
C GLN A 303 -10.49 -7.75 10.91
N VAL A 304 -11.79 -7.62 10.68
CA VAL A 304 -12.69 -8.76 10.48
C VAL A 304 -12.27 -9.57 9.25
N ALA A 305 -11.98 -8.90 8.14
CA ALA A 305 -11.50 -9.56 6.92
C ALA A 305 -10.13 -10.24 7.12
N GLY A 306 -9.25 -9.64 7.92
CA GLY A 306 -7.99 -10.23 8.34
C GLY A 306 -8.17 -11.53 9.13
N VAL A 307 -9.07 -11.54 10.12
CA VAL A 307 -9.41 -12.74 10.90
C VAL A 307 -10.04 -13.81 10.00
N LEU A 308 -10.97 -13.44 9.13
CA LEU A 308 -11.56 -14.38 8.16
C LEU A 308 -10.50 -14.96 7.22
N GLY A 309 -9.57 -14.14 6.75
CA GLY A 309 -8.44 -14.59 5.95
C GLY A 309 -7.56 -15.60 6.69
N LEU A 310 -7.25 -15.35 7.96
CA LEU A 310 -6.50 -16.29 8.80
C LEU A 310 -7.26 -17.62 8.98
N ILE A 311 -8.57 -17.57 9.21
CA ILE A 311 -9.40 -18.78 9.32
C ILE A 311 -9.36 -19.58 8.00
N VAL A 312 -9.55 -18.91 6.86
CA VAL A 312 -9.48 -19.55 5.54
C VAL A 312 -8.10 -20.14 5.28
N TYR A 313 -7.03 -19.48 5.73
CA TYR A 313 -5.67 -20.02 5.66
C TYR A 313 -5.53 -21.32 6.48
N LEU A 314 -5.98 -21.32 7.73
CA LEU A 314 -5.91 -22.50 8.61
C LEU A 314 -6.70 -23.68 8.03
N LEU A 315 -7.94 -23.44 7.61
CA LEU A 315 -8.79 -24.46 6.98
C LEU A 315 -8.19 -24.99 5.67
N GLY A 316 -7.56 -24.13 4.87
CA GLY A 316 -6.93 -24.53 3.61
C GLY A 316 -5.64 -25.32 3.79
N THR A 317 -4.96 -25.20 4.92
CA THR A 317 -3.70 -25.89 5.21
C THR A 317 -3.87 -27.20 5.97
N GLY A 318 -5.11 -27.57 6.34
CA GLY A 318 -5.42 -28.83 7.02
C GLY A 318 -4.87 -28.91 8.45
N VAL A 319 -4.60 -27.77 9.08
CA VAL A 319 -4.21 -27.65 10.50
C VAL A 319 -5.46 -27.56 11.37
#